data_AF-A0A227J7N2-F1
#
_entry.id   AF-A0A227J7N2-F1
#
_cell.length_a   1.000
_cell.length_b   1.000
_cell.length_c   1.000
_cell.angle_alpha   90.00
_cell.angle_beta   90.00
_cell.angle_gamma   90.00
#
_symmetry.space_group_name_H-M   'P 1'
#
loop_
_entity.id
_entity.type
_entity.pdbx_description
1 polymer ?
#
loop_
_entity_poly.entity_id
_entity_poly.type
_entity_poly.pdbx_seq_one_letter_code
_entity_poly.pdbx_strand_id
1 'polypeptide(L)'
;IGIVSLAVIAYFIVRESIPAFQEAGVSGIVLGQNWLPPALYGVATMIVASVVSTAGAVMVGVPVGVLTAIFIAEIAPKRLADVIRPAVELLAGIPSVVYGFFGLVIIVPLIQDIFNVPAGNTILAGIIVLG
;
A
#
# COMPACT_ATOMS: atom_id res chain seq x y z
N ILE A 1 0.35 -2.26 -31.32
CA ILE A 1 0.92 -1.20 -30.45
C ILE A 1 1.23 -1.75 -29.06
N GLY A 2 0.26 -2.26 -28.28
CA GLY A 2 0.51 -2.75 -26.92
C GLY A 2 1.63 -3.79 -26.76
N ILE A 3 1.70 -4.80 -27.63
CA ILE A 3 2.77 -5.82 -27.59
C ILE A 3 4.15 -5.20 -27.82
N VAL A 4 4.24 -4.26 -28.77
CA VAL A 4 5.49 -3.54 -29.08
C VAL A 4 5.90 -2.66 -27.91
N SER A 5 4.96 -1.92 -27.31
CA SER A 5 5.21 -1.09 -26.13
C SER A 5 5.72 -1.93 -24.95
N LEU A 6 5.10 -3.07 -24.67
CA LEU A 6 5.51 -3.97 -23.59
C LEU A 6 6.91 -4.55 -23.84
N ALA A 7 7.21 -4.94 -25.08
CA ALA A 7 8.54 -5.42 -25.45
C ALA A 7 9.63 -4.34 -25.27
N VAL A 8 9.34 -3.09 -25.63
CA VAL A 8 10.27 -1.96 -25.44
C VAL A 8 10.48 -1.66 -23.96
N ILE A 9 9.43 -1.66 -23.15
CA ILE A 9 9.52 -1.46 -21.69
C ILE A 9 10.35 -2.57 -21.05
N ALA A 10 10.08 -3.83 -21.40
CA ALA A 10 10.83 -4.97 -20.89
C ALA A 10 12.33 -4.87 -21.27
N TYR A 11 12.63 -4.54 -22.53
CA TYR A 11 14.00 -4.32 -22.98
C TYR A 11 14.69 -3.19 -22.19
N PHE A 12 14.00 -2.07 -21.99
CA PHE A 12 14.53 -0.93 -21.26
C PHE A 12 14.83 -1.27 -19.79
N ILE A 13 13.91 -1.95 -19.10
CA ILE A 13 14.11 -2.38 -17.70
C ILE A 13 15.31 -3.33 -17.58
N VAL A 14 15.45 -4.31 -18.49
CA VAL A 14 16.59 -5.24 -18.46
C VAL A 14 17.89 -4.47 -18.69
N ARG A 15 17.93 -3.58 -19.68
CA ARG A 15 19.14 -2.79 -19.97
C ARG A 15 19.54 -1.89 -18.80
N GLU A 16 18.59 -1.21 -18.18
CA GLU A 16 18.84 -0.25 -17.10
C GLU A 16 19.14 -0.93 -15.75
N SER A 17 18.73 -2.19 -15.57
CA SER A 17 19.01 -2.95 -14.34
C SER A 17 20.41 -3.58 -14.32
N ILE A 18 21.06 -3.80 -15.47
CA ILE A 18 22.40 -4.41 -15.54
C ILE A 18 23.44 -3.69 -14.66
N PRO A 19 23.58 -2.35 -14.70
CA PRO A 19 24.53 -1.64 -13.84
C PRO A 19 24.31 -1.90 -12.34
N ALA A 20 23.05 -1.93 -11.90
CA ALA A 20 22.72 -2.22 -10.51
C ALA A 20 23.15 -3.63 -10.08
N PHE A 21 22.97 -4.63 -10.96
CA PHE A 21 23.43 -5.99 -10.70
C PHE A 21 24.96 -6.12 -10.74
N GLN A 22 25.65 -5.34 -11.56
CA GLN A 22 27.12 -5.34 -11.63
C GLN A 22 27.75 -4.70 -10.39
N GLU A 23 27.16 -3.63 -9.86
CA GLU A 23 27.70 -2.91 -8.71
C GLU A 23 27.34 -3.57 -7.38
N ALA A 24 26.07 -3.93 -7.17
CA ALA A 24 25.59 -4.46 -5.89
C ALA A 24 25.48 -6.00 -5.84
N GLY A 25 25.42 -6.69 -6.99
CA GLY A 25 25.13 -8.11 -7.05
C GLY A 25 23.70 -8.46 -6.61
N VAL A 26 23.28 -9.71 -6.87
CA VAL A 26 21.91 -10.16 -6.53
C VAL A 26 21.65 -10.10 -5.02
N SER A 27 22.62 -10.51 -4.20
CA SER A 27 22.48 -10.47 -2.73
C SER A 27 22.45 -9.04 -2.19
N GLY A 28 23.28 -8.13 -2.72
CA GLY A 28 23.30 -6.73 -2.30
C GLY A 28 22.02 -5.99 -2.69
N ILE A 29 21.36 -6.39 -3.78
CA ILE A 29 20.04 -5.87 -4.14
C ILE A 29 18.97 -6.45 -3.21
N VAL A 30 18.85 -7.78 -3.12
CA VAL A 30 17.72 -8.43 -2.42
C VAL A 30 17.81 -8.30 -0.91
N LEU A 31 19.00 -8.46 -0.32
CA LEU A 31 19.24 -8.43 1.12
C LEU A 31 19.76 -7.09 1.62
N GLY A 32 20.15 -6.18 0.72
CA GLY A 32 20.59 -4.84 1.10
C GLY A 32 19.47 -4.05 1.76
N GLN A 33 19.81 -3.30 2.81
CA GLN A 33 18.84 -2.53 3.59
C GLN A 33 18.70 -1.07 3.14
N ASN A 34 19.75 -0.55 2.49
CA ASN A 34 19.84 0.85 2.12
C ASN A 34 19.62 1.02 0.62
N TRP A 35 18.75 1.97 0.28
CA TRP A 35 18.49 2.40 -1.09
C TRP A 35 19.07 3.79 -1.31
N LEU A 36 20.31 3.87 -1.79
CA LEU A 36 21.03 5.10 -2.12
C LEU A 36 21.83 4.91 -3.44
N PRO A 37 21.15 4.91 -4.60
CA PRO A 37 21.83 4.81 -5.90
C PRO A 37 22.82 5.97 -6.14
N PRO A 38 23.92 5.75 -6.88
CA PRO A 38 24.29 4.50 -7.54
C PRO A 38 25.00 3.49 -6.62
N ALA A 39 25.39 3.88 -5.40
CA ALA A 39 26.24 3.02 -4.57
C ALA A 39 25.50 1.87 -3.85
N LEU A 40 24.21 2.03 -3.53
CA LEU A 40 23.45 1.09 -2.72
C LEU A 40 22.06 0.85 -3.32
N TYR A 41 21.78 -0.40 -3.71
CA TYR A 41 20.54 -0.82 -4.37
C TYR A 41 19.68 -1.77 -3.52
N GLY A 42 19.80 -1.71 -2.19
CA GLY A 42 19.14 -2.63 -1.28
C GLY A 42 17.63 -2.42 -1.20
N VAL A 43 16.84 -3.47 -1.48
CA VAL A 43 15.36 -3.44 -1.44
C VAL A 43 14.77 -4.20 -0.25
N ALA A 44 15.58 -4.83 0.60
CA ALA A 44 15.10 -5.67 1.71
C ALA A 44 14.14 -4.92 2.64
N THR A 45 14.49 -3.68 3.00
CA THR A 45 13.67 -2.82 3.86
C THR A 45 12.31 -2.53 3.22
N MET A 46 12.26 -2.31 1.91
CA MET A 46 11.00 -2.05 1.18
C MET A 46 10.12 -3.30 1.14
N ILE A 47 10.73 -4.47 0.94
CA ILE A 47 10.01 -5.76 0.97
C ILE A 47 9.42 -5.99 2.35
N VAL A 48 10.23 -5.88 3.41
CA VAL A 48 9.79 -6.08 4.80
C VAL A 48 8.70 -5.07 5.17
N ALA A 49 8.90 -3.79 4.85
CA ALA A 49 7.90 -2.75 5.12
C ALA A 49 6.56 -3.07 4.43
N SER A 50 6.60 -3.49 3.16
CA SER A 50 5.39 -3.85 2.40
C SER A 50 4.68 -5.04 3.03
N VAL A 51 5.41 -6.13 3.34
CA VAL A 51 4.84 -7.33 3.95
C VAL A 51 4.21 -7.02 5.31
N VAL A 52 4.93 -6.28 6.16
CA VAL A 52 4.44 -5.90 7.50
C VAL A 52 3.22 -4.98 7.40
N SER A 53 3.25 -3.98 6.51
CA SER A 53 2.10 -3.07 6.34
C SER A 53 0.87 -3.80 5.80
N THR A 54 1.03 -4.71 4.83
CA THR A 54 -0.08 -5.50 4.30
C THR A 54 -0.62 -6.48 5.34
N ALA A 55 0.24 -7.15 6.09
CA ALA A 55 -0.18 -8.04 7.17
C ALA A 55 -0.96 -7.27 8.26
N GLY A 56 -0.44 -6.10 8.66
CA GLY A 56 -1.13 -5.22 9.61
C GLY A 56 -2.48 -4.74 9.11
N ALA A 57 -2.55 -4.30 7.85
CA ALA A 57 -3.80 -3.88 7.21
C ALA A 57 -4.83 -5.00 7.18
N VAL A 58 -4.43 -6.22 6.79
CA VAL A 58 -5.32 -7.39 6.79
C VAL A 58 -5.82 -7.73 8.19
N MET A 59 -4.94 -7.69 9.19
CA MET A 59 -5.31 -8.00 10.58
C MET A 59 -6.37 -7.05 11.15
N VAL A 60 -6.42 -5.80 10.70
CA VAL A 60 -7.39 -4.80 11.17
C VAL A 60 -8.60 -4.69 10.24
N GLY A 61 -8.37 -4.56 8.93
CA GLY A 61 -9.39 -4.35 7.92
C GLY A 61 -10.31 -5.55 7.71
N VAL A 62 -9.77 -6.79 7.72
CA VAL A 62 -10.60 -7.99 7.49
C VAL A 62 -11.62 -8.20 8.61
N PRO A 63 -11.25 -8.18 9.90
CA PRO A 63 -12.25 -8.31 10.97
C PRO A 63 -13.33 -7.23 10.89
N VAL A 64 -12.95 -5.96 10.67
CA VAL A 64 -13.91 -4.86 10.57
C VAL A 64 -14.84 -5.03 9.37
N GLY A 65 -14.29 -5.38 8.20
CA GLY A 65 -15.07 -5.61 6.99
C GLY A 65 -16.03 -6.79 7.12
N VAL A 66 -15.57 -7.91 7.66
CA VAL A 66 -16.38 -9.12 7.86
C VAL A 66 -17.49 -8.88 8.88
N LEU A 67 -17.19 -8.27 10.02
CA LEU A 67 -18.20 -7.95 11.04
C LEU A 67 -19.26 -6.97 10.51
N THR A 68 -18.83 -5.97 9.73
CA THR A 68 -19.75 -5.02 9.09
C THR A 68 -20.64 -5.73 8.06
N ALA A 69 -20.08 -6.63 7.25
CA ALA A 69 -20.84 -7.41 6.28
C ALA A 69 -21.88 -8.31 6.95
N ILE A 70 -21.51 -9.02 8.02
CA ILE A 70 -22.42 -9.86 8.80
C ILE A 70 -23.53 -9.00 9.42
N PHE A 71 -23.19 -7.85 10.00
CA PHE A 71 -24.18 -6.95 10.59
C PHE A 71 -25.20 -6.50 9.55
N ILE A 72 -24.77 -6.06 8.37
CA ILE A 72 -25.67 -5.60 7.31
C ILE A 72 -26.53 -6.74 6.76
N ALA A 73 -25.97 -7.96 6.66
CA ALA A 73 -26.66 -9.11 6.08
C ALA A 73 -27.69 -9.75 7.02
N GLU A 74 -27.33 -9.93 8.29
CA GLU A 74 -28.11 -10.78 9.22
C GLU A 74 -28.80 -10.00 10.35
N ILE A 75 -28.25 -8.85 10.76
CA ILE A 75 -28.67 -8.17 12.00
C ILE A 75 -29.40 -6.86 11.72
N ALA A 76 -29.03 -6.15 10.65
CA ALA A 76 -29.52 -4.81 10.37
C ALA A 76 -31.03 -4.80 10.02
N PRO A 77 -31.82 -3.87 10.61
CA PRO A 77 -33.21 -3.66 10.18
C PRO A 77 -33.27 -3.26 8.70
N LYS A 78 -34.29 -3.72 7.96
CA LYS A 78 -34.43 -3.47 6.50
C LYS A 78 -34.13 -2.02 6.07
N ARG A 79 -34.72 -1.04 6.75
CA ARG A 79 -34.51 0.39 6.45
C ARG A 79 -33.06 0.83 6.57
N LEU A 80 -32.30 0.27 7.51
CA LEU A 80 -30.89 0.60 7.70
C LEU A 80 -30.03 -0.07 6.64
N ALA A 81 -30.29 -1.36 6.35
CA ALA A 81 -29.60 -2.10 5.31
C ALA A 81 -29.78 -1.46 3.91
N ASP A 82 -30.99 -0.96 3.62
CA ASP A 82 -31.33 -0.30 2.35
C ASP A 82 -30.56 1.02 2.14
N VAL A 83 -30.09 1.67 3.21
CA VAL A 83 -29.28 2.90 3.13
C VAL A 83 -27.79 2.59 3.14
N ILE A 84 -27.35 1.67 4.01
CA ILE A 84 -25.91 1.37 4.17
C ILE A 84 -25.36 0.64 2.95
N ARG A 85 -26.11 -0.32 2.37
CA ARG A 85 -25.61 -1.14 1.25
C ARG A 85 -25.21 -0.28 0.04
N PRO A 86 -26.05 0.65 -0.47
CA PRO A 86 -25.63 1.57 -1.52
C PRO A 86 -24.44 2.45 -1.12
N ALA A 87 -24.38 2.93 0.13
CA ALA A 87 -23.26 3.74 0.59
C ALA A 87 -21.93 2.97 0.54
N VAL A 88 -21.92 1.71 0.97
CA VAL A 88 -20.73 0.83 0.88
C VAL A 88 -20.34 0.57 -0.56
N GLU A 89 -21.32 0.31 -1.45
CA GLU A 89 -21.07 0.12 -2.89
C GLU A 89 -20.47 1.38 -3.53
N LEU A 90 -20.95 2.57 -3.15
CA LEU A 90 -20.39 3.85 -3.60
C LEU A 90 -18.96 4.05 -3.11
N LEU A 91 -18.67 3.73 -1.84
CA LEU A 91 -17.32 3.80 -1.27
C LEU A 91 -16.35 2.84 -1.98
N ALA A 92 -16.81 1.64 -2.33
CA ALA A 92 -16.03 0.67 -3.10
C ALA A 92 -15.73 1.14 -4.53
N GLY A 93 -16.57 2.04 -5.08
CA GLY A 93 -16.36 2.65 -6.40
C GLY A 93 -15.34 3.80 -6.42
N ILE A 94 -14.88 4.29 -5.26
CA ILE A 94 -13.89 5.35 -5.19
C ILE A 94 -12.52 4.82 -5.68
N PRO A 95 -11.83 5.53 -6.58
CA PRO A 95 -10.51 5.10 -7.06
C PRO A 95 -9.49 4.99 -5.93
N SER A 96 -8.66 3.96 -5.96
CA SER A 96 -7.62 3.71 -4.95
C SER A 96 -6.64 4.89 -4.77
N VAL A 97 -6.36 5.64 -5.84
CA VAL A 97 -5.51 6.84 -5.81
C VAL A 97 -6.07 7.92 -4.86
N VAL A 98 -7.40 8.03 -4.76
CA VAL A 98 -8.05 9.01 -3.86
C VAL A 98 -7.79 8.64 -2.41
N TYR A 99 -7.92 7.35 -2.05
CA TYR A 99 -7.63 6.88 -0.69
C TYR A 99 -6.14 7.02 -0.35
N GLY A 100 -5.25 6.74 -1.29
CA GLY A 100 -3.80 6.97 -1.10
C GLY A 100 -3.47 8.44 -0.87
N PHE A 101 -4.07 9.35 -1.65
CA PHE A 101 -3.88 10.78 -1.49
C PHE A 101 -4.48 11.32 -0.18
N PHE A 102 -5.69 10.85 0.19
CA PHE A 102 -6.30 11.13 1.50
C PHE A 102 -5.38 10.69 2.65
N GLY A 103 -4.80 9.49 2.53
CA GLY A 103 -3.81 8.98 3.47
C GLY A 103 -2.61 9.91 3.62
N LEU A 104 -2.07 10.40 2.51
CA LEU A 104 -0.92 11.30 2.51
C LEU A 104 -1.25 12.68 3.09
N VAL A 105 -2.41 13.24 2.77
CA VAL A 105 -2.76 14.63 3.15
C VAL A 105 -3.38 14.72 4.55
N ILE A 106 -4.07 13.68 5.00
CA ILE A 106 -4.83 13.71 6.27
C ILE A 106 -4.23 12.75 7.28
N ILE A 107 -4.06 11.47 6.95
CA ILE A 107 -3.62 10.45 7.92
C ILE A 107 -2.16 10.65 8.33
N VAL A 108 -1.26 10.95 7.38
CA VAL A 108 0.16 11.17 7.67
C VAL A 108 0.38 12.36 8.61
N PRO A 109 -0.15 13.57 8.35
CA PRO A 109 -0.02 14.69 9.30
C PRO A 109 -0.70 14.41 10.64
N LEU A 110 -1.86 13.75 10.63
CA LEU A 110 -2.55 13.39 11.87
C LEU A 110 -1.70 12.48 12.77
N ILE A 111 -1.02 11.48 12.19
CA ILE A 111 -0.09 10.62 12.94
C ILE A 111 1.11 11.42 13.45
N GLN A 112 1.62 12.35 12.62
CA GLN A 112 2.72 13.22 13.02
C GLN A 112 2.37 14.03 14.27
N ASP A 113 1.18 14.62 14.30
CA ASP A 113 0.71 15.47 15.39
C ASP A 113 0.34 14.67 16.65
N ILE A 114 -0.36 13.54 16.50
CA ILE A 114 -0.79 12.70 17.64
C ILE A 114 0.40 12.08 18.36
N PHE A 115 1.36 11.54 17.60
CA PHE A 115 2.52 10.84 18.16
C PHE A 115 3.74 11.75 18.35
N ASN A 116 3.63 13.03 17.97
CA ASN A 116 4.70 14.02 18.02
C ASN A 116 6.02 13.51 17.40
N VAL A 117 5.91 12.87 16.23
CA VAL A 117 7.05 12.29 15.50
C VAL A 117 7.55 13.24 14.42
N PRO A 118 8.83 13.18 14.00
CA PRO A 118 9.36 14.07 12.96
C PRO A 118 8.75 13.88 11.57
N ALA A 119 8.22 12.67 11.30
CA ALA A 119 7.58 12.35 10.03
C ALA A 119 6.47 11.31 10.25
N GLY A 120 5.29 11.57 9.71
CA GLY A 120 4.12 10.69 9.86
C GLY A 120 4.06 9.53 8.86
N ASN A 121 4.98 9.45 7.88
CA ASN A 121 5.07 8.40 6.86
C ASN A 121 5.62 7.08 7.43
N THR A 122 4.90 6.55 8.41
CA THR A 122 5.26 5.38 9.20
C THR A 122 4.55 4.13 8.71
N ILE A 123 4.99 2.95 9.20
CA ILE A 123 4.30 1.67 8.94
C ILE A 123 2.84 1.74 9.43
N LEU A 124 2.57 2.42 10.55
CA LEU A 124 1.21 2.61 11.07
C LEU A 124 0.32 3.37 10.08
N ALA A 125 0.85 4.45 9.49
CA ALA A 125 0.14 5.19 8.44
C ALA A 125 -0.19 4.28 7.26
N GLY A 126 0.78 3.46 6.83
CA GLY A 126 0.56 2.46 5.78
C GLY A 126 -0.55 1.46 6.14
N ILE A 127 -0.54 0.93 7.36
CA ILE A 127 -1.57 -0.02 7.84
C ILE A 127 -2.97 0.61 7.80
N ILE A 128 -3.10 1.85 8.28
CA ILE A 128 -4.40 2.54 8.35
C ILE A 128 -4.94 2.88 6.96
N VAL A 129 -4.07 3.26 6.02
CA VAL A 129 -4.49 3.66 4.67
C VAL A 129 -4.80 2.45 3.78
N LEU A 130 -4.10 1.33 3.99
CA LEU A 130 -4.30 0.09 3.23
C LEU A 130 -5.43 -0.80 3.78
N GLY A 131 -5.76 -0.65 5.06
CA GLY A 131 -6.74 -1.48 5.78
C GLY A 131 -8.18 -1.05 5.63
#